data_AF-A0A496Z0E2-F1
#
_entry.id   AF-A0A496Z0E2-F1
#
_cell.length_a   1.000
_cell.length_b   1.000
_cell.length_c   1.000
_cell.angle_alpha   90.00
_cell.angle_beta   90.00
_cell.angle_gamma   90.00
#
_symmetry.space_group_name_H-M   'P 1'
#
loop_
_entity.id
_entity.type
_entity.pdbx_description
1 polymer ?
#
loop_
_entity_poly.entity_id
_entity_poly.type
_entity_poly.pdbx_seq_one_letter_code
_entity_poly.pdbx_strand_id
1 'polypeptide(L)'
;MTESYGFVRPFKHNFISNVFVFILVTIFLTSIAHTPWASASPRDLKLSAIQRLSGLQGTDIQKAISHIQKSLADNLWEDPWHLAADPKGEKVFHEEHNAAKHLEKIASSKTVSDAVENAAIQALQDLTCADSAIAEIAVSEARAYAGISKKVDHFIKKSEKNLQKAERLRDREKYARAIKWFEKAWHHGDLGTGGQPLRLSCAIRVVCP
;
A
#
# COMPACT_ATOMS: atom_id res chain seq x y z
N MET A 1 38.62 33.87 -47.14
CA MET A 1 38.82 34.35 -48.53
C MET A 1 39.44 33.20 -49.30
N THR A 2 38.60 32.43 -49.99
CA THR A 2 38.50 32.29 -51.48
C THR A 2 39.53 31.28 -51.99
N GLU A 3 39.30 30.32 -52.88
CA GLU A 3 38.23 29.78 -53.75
C GLU A 3 38.89 28.50 -54.34
N SER A 4 38.30 27.30 -54.32
CA SER A 4 37.33 26.72 -55.27
C SER A 4 37.90 26.03 -56.54
N TYR A 5 37.45 24.78 -56.73
CA TYR A 5 37.11 24.01 -57.95
C TYR A 5 38.14 23.23 -58.82
N GLY A 6 37.76 21.97 -59.04
CA GLY A 6 37.81 21.21 -60.31
C GLY A 6 38.44 19.81 -60.18
N PHE A 7 38.04 18.71 -60.85
CA PHE A 7 36.97 18.37 -61.79
C PHE A 7 37.13 16.87 -62.19
N VAL A 8 36.07 16.06 -61.99
CA VAL A 8 35.50 14.90 -62.76
C VAL A 8 36.35 13.69 -63.28
N ARG A 9 36.06 12.50 -62.67
CA ARG A 9 35.68 11.09 -63.14
C ARG A 9 36.13 10.53 -64.54
N PRO A 10 35.97 9.22 -64.93
CA PRO A 10 35.26 8.05 -64.31
C PRO A 10 35.86 6.60 -64.52
N PHE A 11 35.11 5.57 -64.05
CA PHE A 11 34.92 4.20 -64.64
C PHE A 11 36.07 3.15 -64.46
N LYS A 12 35.91 1.83 -64.19
CA LYS A 12 34.83 0.81 -64.28
C LYS A 12 34.99 -0.30 -63.20
N HIS A 13 33.87 -0.99 -62.99
CA HIS A 13 33.60 -2.24 -62.25
C HIS A 13 34.54 -3.44 -62.46
N ASN A 14 34.64 -4.30 -61.43
CA ASN A 14 34.39 -5.76 -61.42
C ASN A 14 34.45 -6.25 -59.94
N PHE A 15 33.36 -6.62 -59.26
CA PHE A 15 32.54 -7.84 -59.36
C PHE A 15 33.24 -9.12 -58.85
N ILE A 16 33.15 -9.42 -57.54
CA ILE A 16 33.00 -10.77 -56.93
C ILE A 16 32.33 -10.55 -55.54
N SER A 17 31.00 -10.55 -55.45
CA SER A 17 30.19 -11.66 -54.92
C SER A 17 30.78 -12.38 -53.70
N ASN A 18 30.37 -12.00 -52.49
CA ASN A 18 30.27 -12.98 -51.41
C ASN A 18 28.94 -12.82 -50.68
N VAL A 19 28.09 -13.78 -51.03
CA VAL A 19 26.73 -14.05 -50.59
C VAL A 19 26.78 -14.58 -49.15
N PHE A 20 25.88 -14.06 -48.32
CA PHE A 20 25.23 -14.73 -47.19
C PHE A 20 26.09 -15.69 -46.34
N VAL A 21 26.33 -15.30 -45.08
CA VAL A 21 25.83 -16.11 -43.95
C VAL A 21 25.34 -15.16 -42.86
N PHE A 22 24.02 -15.07 -42.77
CA PHE A 22 23.26 -14.62 -41.61
C PHE A 22 23.77 -15.33 -40.35
N ILE A 23 24.37 -14.59 -39.41
CA ILE A 23 24.44 -15.00 -38.01
C ILE A 23 23.58 -14.03 -37.21
N LEU A 24 22.28 -14.35 -37.22
CA LEU A 24 21.32 -13.98 -36.20
C LEU A 24 21.77 -14.63 -34.88
N VAL A 25 22.54 -13.91 -34.05
CA VAL A 25 22.60 -14.23 -32.62
C VAL A 25 21.42 -13.54 -31.96
N THR A 26 20.42 -14.37 -31.76
CA THR A 26 19.22 -14.20 -30.98
C THR A 26 19.48 -13.68 -29.57
N ILE A 27 18.76 -12.60 -29.23
CA ILE A 27 17.93 -12.47 -28.02
C ILE A 27 18.65 -12.79 -26.68
N PHE A 28 19.08 -11.74 -25.99
CA PHE A 28 18.79 -11.57 -24.56
C PHE A 28 18.56 -10.08 -24.28
N LEU A 29 17.52 -9.55 -24.91
CA LEU A 29 16.73 -8.49 -24.25
C LEU A 29 16.11 -9.19 -23.04
N THR A 30 16.77 -9.11 -21.89
CA THR A 30 16.07 -9.24 -20.61
C THR A 30 15.10 -8.07 -20.55
N SER A 31 13.95 -8.29 -21.17
CA SER A 31 12.73 -7.58 -20.85
C SER A 31 12.53 -7.83 -19.37
N ILE A 32 13.10 -6.95 -18.53
CA ILE A 32 12.59 -6.75 -17.19
C ILE A 32 11.17 -6.24 -17.46
N ALA A 33 10.24 -7.18 -17.59
CA ALA A 33 8.87 -6.93 -17.29
C ALA A 33 8.90 -6.42 -15.86
N HIS A 34 9.04 -5.10 -15.71
CA HIS A 34 8.50 -4.41 -14.56
C HIS A 34 7.03 -4.79 -14.62
N THR A 35 6.68 -5.84 -13.88
CA THR A 35 5.30 -6.12 -13.54
C THR A 35 4.72 -4.78 -13.11
N PRO A 36 3.66 -4.27 -13.76
CA PRO A 36 2.98 -3.10 -13.24
C PRO A 36 2.64 -3.47 -11.82
N TRP A 37 3.24 -2.76 -10.88
CA TRP A 37 3.11 -2.92 -9.44
C TRP A 37 1.61 -3.05 -9.16
N ALA A 38 1.11 -4.26 -8.98
CA ALA A 38 -0.20 -4.43 -8.39
C ALA A 38 -0.03 -3.81 -7.01
N SER A 39 -0.73 -2.70 -6.74
CA SER A 39 -0.71 -2.10 -5.42
C SER A 39 -1.12 -3.18 -4.42
N ALA A 40 -0.24 -3.50 -3.46
CA ALA A 40 -0.53 -4.48 -2.43
C ALA A 40 -1.85 -4.11 -1.75
N SER A 41 -2.77 -5.07 -1.61
CA SER A 41 -4.01 -4.82 -0.90
C SER A 41 -3.73 -4.56 0.58
N PRO A 42 -4.64 -3.90 1.32
CA PRO A 42 -4.53 -3.78 2.77
C PRO A 42 -4.29 -5.12 3.46
N ARG A 43 -4.91 -6.19 2.96
CA ARG A 43 -4.71 -7.55 3.47
C ARG A 43 -3.29 -8.06 3.21
N ASP A 44 -2.71 -7.79 2.04
CA ASP A 44 -1.33 -8.18 1.69
C ASP A 44 -0.29 -7.43 2.53
N LEU A 45 -0.53 -6.15 2.84
CA LEU A 45 0.33 -5.36 3.73
C LEU A 45 0.34 -5.95 5.15
N LYS A 46 -0.83 -6.38 5.64
CA LYS A 46 -0.94 -7.04 6.96
C LYS A 46 -0.21 -8.40 6.99
N LEU A 47 -0.23 -9.15 5.89
CA LEU A 47 0.57 -10.38 5.73
C LEU A 47 2.08 -10.07 5.66
N SER A 48 2.45 -8.98 5.00
CA SER A 48 3.85 -8.51 4.94
C SER A 48 4.38 -8.16 6.33
N ALA A 49 3.57 -7.50 7.16
CA ALA A 49 3.91 -7.22 8.55
C ALA A 49 4.18 -8.51 9.36
N ILE A 50 3.34 -9.55 9.19
CA ILE A 50 3.59 -10.86 9.82
C ILE A 50 4.90 -11.46 9.32
N GLN A 51 5.17 -11.41 8.01
CA GLN A 51 6.39 -11.96 7.43
C GLN A 51 7.65 -11.30 7.98
N ARG A 52 7.66 -9.97 8.16
CA ARG A 52 8.79 -9.23 8.74
C ARG A 52 9.07 -9.62 10.19
N LEU A 53 8.00 -9.91 10.95
CA LEU A 53 8.10 -10.29 12.35
C LEU A 53 8.38 -11.79 12.54
N SER A 54 8.16 -12.60 11.51
CA SER A 54 8.30 -14.05 11.57
C SER A 54 9.76 -14.47 11.76
N GLY A 55 9.99 -15.42 12.67
CA GLY A 55 11.33 -15.89 13.02
C GLY A 55 12.03 -15.05 14.10
N LEU A 56 11.53 -13.86 14.42
CA LEU A 56 12.03 -13.06 15.54
C LEU A 56 11.51 -13.61 16.87
N GLN A 57 12.32 -13.46 17.92
CA GLN A 57 12.01 -13.93 19.27
C GLN A 57 11.56 -12.77 20.16
N GLY A 58 10.57 -13.01 21.02
CA GLY A 58 10.11 -12.04 22.00
C GLY A 58 8.61 -12.14 22.27
N THR A 59 8.22 -12.01 23.54
CA THR A 59 6.81 -12.14 23.95
C THR A 59 5.94 -11.03 23.36
N ASP A 60 6.45 -9.80 23.25
CA ASP A 60 5.74 -8.69 22.61
C ASP A 60 5.59 -8.91 21.08
N ILE A 61 6.59 -9.50 20.41
CA ILE A 61 6.52 -9.86 18.98
C ILE A 61 5.44 -10.91 18.75
N GLN A 62 5.43 -11.98 19.56
CA GLN A 62 4.44 -13.05 19.45
C GLN A 62 3.02 -12.53 19.70
N LYS A 63 2.84 -11.62 20.66
CA LYS A 63 1.54 -10.95 20.89
C LYS A 63 1.13 -10.09 19.71
N ALA A 64 2.05 -9.30 19.14
CA ALA A 64 1.77 -8.50 17.95
C ALA A 64 1.32 -9.36 16.77
N ILE A 65 2.07 -10.43 16.44
CA ILE A 65 1.71 -11.38 15.37
C ILE A 65 0.32 -11.99 15.64
N SER A 66 0.05 -12.43 16.87
CA SER A 66 -1.26 -13.01 17.21
C SER A 66 -2.41 -12.04 16.99
N HIS A 67 -2.23 -10.77 17.32
CA HIS A 67 -3.24 -9.74 17.08
C HIS A 67 -3.42 -9.46 15.57
N ILE A 68 -2.34 -9.37 14.78
CA ILE A 68 -2.45 -9.18 13.32
C ILE A 68 -3.13 -10.39 12.66
N GLN A 69 -2.84 -11.62 13.10
CA GLN A 69 -3.53 -12.82 12.61
C GLN A 69 -5.03 -12.80 12.91
N LYS A 70 -5.43 -12.31 14.09
CA LYS A 70 -6.85 -12.15 14.44
C LYS A 70 -7.54 -11.09 13.60
N SER A 71 -6.83 -10.00 13.25
CA SER A 71 -7.38 -8.95 12.39
C SER A 71 -7.62 -9.44 10.96
N LEU A 72 -6.91 -10.49 10.53
CA LEU A 72 -7.06 -11.14 9.23
C LEU A 72 -8.17 -12.20 9.16
N ALA A 73 -8.94 -12.43 10.23
CA ALA A 73 -10.00 -13.43 10.22
C ALA A 73 -11.03 -13.16 9.10
N ASP A 74 -11.37 -14.20 8.31
CA ASP A 74 -12.16 -14.05 7.08
C ASP A 74 -13.53 -13.39 7.30
N ASN A 75 -14.16 -13.63 8.44
CA ASN A 75 -15.46 -13.04 8.77
C ASN A 75 -15.42 -11.54 9.11
N LEU A 76 -14.24 -10.92 9.13
CA LEU A 76 -14.04 -9.48 9.32
C LEU A 76 -13.84 -8.73 8.00
N TRP A 77 -13.72 -9.44 6.87
CA TRP A 77 -13.43 -8.91 5.55
C TRP A 77 -14.49 -9.36 4.56
N GLU A 78 -14.86 -8.48 3.63
CA GLU A 78 -15.71 -8.84 2.49
C GLU A 78 -14.84 -9.28 1.30
N ASP A 79 -13.72 -8.59 1.12
CA ASP A 79 -12.72 -8.84 0.09
C ASP A 79 -11.35 -8.28 0.54
N PRO A 80 -10.26 -8.40 -0.25
CA PRO A 80 -8.93 -7.91 0.16
C PRO A 80 -8.82 -6.40 0.45
N TRP A 81 -9.79 -5.59 0.00
CA TRP A 81 -9.81 -4.14 0.09
C TRP A 81 -10.88 -3.59 1.05
N HIS A 82 -11.95 -4.35 1.31
CA HIS A 82 -13.08 -3.92 2.11
C HIS A 82 -13.28 -4.78 3.36
N LEU A 83 -13.52 -4.09 4.48
CA LEU A 83 -13.94 -4.71 5.71
C LEU A 83 -15.43 -5.06 5.67
N ALA A 84 -15.82 -6.06 6.46
CA ALA A 84 -17.21 -6.29 6.78
C ALA A 84 -17.80 -5.05 7.48
N ALA A 85 -19.07 -4.75 7.18
CA ALA A 85 -19.77 -3.61 7.78
C ALA A 85 -19.73 -3.65 9.32
N ASP A 86 -19.90 -2.47 9.92
CA ASP A 86 -19.99 -2.31 11.37
C ASP A 86 -21.04 -3.28 11.98
N PRO A 87 -20.74 -3.98 13.09
CA PRO A 87 -19.57 -3.82 13.97
C PRO A 87 -18.39 -4.75 13.68
N LYS A 88 -18.45 -5.59 12.64
CA LYS A 88 -17.44 -6.64 12.44
C LYS A 88 -16.10 -6.04 11.99
N GLY A 89 -16.11 -5.13 11.03
CA GLY A 89 -14.89 -4.48 10.52
C GLY A 89 -14.12 -3.71 11.59
N GLU A 90 -14.80 -3.12 12.58
CA GLU A 90 -14.16 -2.39 13.69
C GLU A 90 -13.15 -3.28 14.45
N LYS A 91 -13.41 -4.59 14.53
CA LYS A 91 -12.54 -5.54 15.19
C LYS A 91 -11.14 -5.63 14.55
N VAL A 92 -11.03 -5.40 13.24
CA VAL A 92 -9.73 -5.38 12.56
C VAL A 92 -8.83 -4.31 13.16
N PHE A 93 -9.33 -3.07 13.27
CA PHE A 93 -8.60 -1.97 13.89
C PHE A 93 -8.34 -2.19 15.36
N HIS A 94 -9.28 -2.80 16.09
CA HIS A 94 -9.09 -3.09 17.52
C HIS A 94 -7.89 -4.01 17.76
N GLU A 95 -7.81 -5.11 17.02
CA GLU A 95 -6.70 -6.05 17.12
C GLU A 95 -5.39 -5.39 16.68
N GLU A 96 -5.39 -4.61 15.59
CA GLU A 96 -4.19 -3.93 15.08
C GLU A 96 -3.70 -2.80 15.96
N HIS A 97 -4.59 -2.09 16.63
CA HIS A 97 -4.23 -1.13 17.67
C HIS A 97 -3.48 -1.80 18.83
N ASN A 98 -3.90 -3.01 19.23
CA ASN A 98 -3.21 -3.78 20.26
C ASN A 98 -1.86 -4.31 19.75
N ALA A 99 -1.78 -4.78 18.50
CA ALA A 99 -0.52 -5.14 17.86
C ALA A 99 0.46 -3.96 17.84
N ALA A 100 0.00 -2.79 17.40
CA ALA A 100 0.81 -1.58 17.31
C ALA A 100 1.36 -1.14 18.67
N LYS A 101 0.60 -1.28 19.76
CA LYS A 101 1.14 -1.00 21.11
C LYS A 101 2.33 -1.89 21.47
N HIS A 102 2.29 -3.17 21.13
CA HIS A 102 3.40 -4.09 21.37
C HIS A 102 4.62 -3.73 20.50
N LEU A 103 4.38 -3.39 19.23
CA LEU A 103 5.45 -2.99 18.31
C LEU A 103 6.08 -1.63 18.66
N GLU A 104 5.29 -0.64 19.07
CA GLU A 104 5.80 0.66 19.54
C GLU A 104 6.67 0.51 20.79
N LYS A 105 6.31 -0.42 21.69
CA LYS A 105 7.13 -0.76 22.86
C LYS A 105 8.47 -1.36 22.45
N ILE A 106 8.50 -2.20 21.41
CA ILE A 106 9.74 -2.76 20.86
C ILE A 106 10.58 -1.66 20.20
N ALA A 107 9.96 -0.85 19.35
CA ALA A 107 10.63 0.22 18.59
C ALA A 107 11.22 1.33 19.49
N SER A 108 10.70 1.50 20.70
CA SER A 108 11.24 2.46 21.69
C SER A 108 12.20 1.82 22.70
N SER A 109 12.47 0.51 22.59
CA SER A 109 13.34 -0.20 23.52
C SER A 109 14.81 -0.04 23.17
N LYS A 110 15.64 0.24 24.17
CA LYS A 110 17.11 0.31 24.03
C LYS A 110 17.81 -1.04 24.12
N THR A 111 17.06 -2.12 24.35
CA THR A 111 17.62 -3.45 24.67
C THR A 111 17.47 -4.46 23.54
N VAL A 112 16.77 -4.09 22.47
CA VAL A 112 16.58 -4.94 21.30
C VAL A 112 17.67 -4.62 20.28
N SER A 113 18.02 -5.58 19.43
CA SER A 113 18.94 -5.34 18.32
C SER A 113 18.28 -4.44 17.27
N ASP A 114 19.07 -3.64 16.56
CA ASP A 114 18.64 -2.79 15.45
C ASP A 114 17.78 -3.55 14.42
N ALA A 115 18.10 -4.82 14.14
CA ALA A 115 17.32 -5.64 13.21
C ALA A 115 15.87 -5.86 13.68
N VAL A 116 15.67 -6.06 14.99
CA VAL A 116 14.34 -6.26 15.60
C VAL A 116 13.59 -4.94 15.69
N GLU A 117 14.27 -3.86 16.04
CA GLU A 117 13.71 -2.50 16.04
C GLU A 117 13.21 -2.13 14.64
N ASN A 118 14.05 -2.28 13.62
CA ASN A 118 13.72 -1.98 12.23
C ASN A 118 12.55 -2.84 11.71
N ALA A 119 12.52 -4.13 12.06
CA ALA A 119 11.40 -5.00 11.69
C ALA A 119 10.08 -4.54 12.35
N ALA A 120 10.12 -4.09 13.61
CA ALA A 120 8.95 -3.56 14.30
C ALA A 120 8.45 -2.25 13.67
N ILE A 121 9.36 -1.33 13.31
CA ILE A 121 9.02 -0.07 12.63
C ILE A 121 8.39 -0.34 11.28
N GLN A 122 8.98 -1.22 10.47
CA GLN A 122 8.42 -1.57 9.15
C GLN A 122 7.06 -2.26 9.27
N ALA A 123 6.86 -3.13 10.26
CA ALA A 123 5.55 -3.72 10.52
C ALA A 123 4.51 -2.67 10.93
N LEU A 124 4.88 -1.67 11.74
CA LEU A 124 4.00 -0.54 12.08
C LEU A 124 3.63 0.31 10.85
N GLN A 125 4.59 0.54 9.95
CA GLN A 125 4.36 1.22 8.69
C GLN A 125 3.41 0.44 7.79
N ASP A 126 3.63 -0.86 7.61
CA ASP A 126 2.75 -1.74 6.81
C ASP A 126 1.31 -1.74 7.37
N LEU A 127 1.14 -1.89 8.69
CA LEU A 127 -0.18 -1.87 9.33
C LEU A 127 -0.90 -0.52 9.15
N THR A 128 -0.22 0.59 9.45
CA THR A 128 -0.84 1.92 9.30
C THR A 128 -1.04 2.34 7.86
N CYS A 129 -0.27 1.79 6.94
CA CYS A 129 -0.51 1.92 5.52
C CYS A 129 -1.80 1.20 5.10
N ALA A 130 -1.97 -0.04 5.54
CA ALA A 130 -3.17 -0.83 5.26
C ALA A 130 -4.44 -0.14 5.80
N ASP A 131 -4.38 0.34 7.04
CA ASP A 131 -5.51 1.01 7.70
C ASP A 131 -5.82 2.38 7.08
N SER A 132 -4.81 3.11 6.63
CA SER A 132 -4.99 4.34 5.85
C SER A 132 -5.74 4.05 4.55
N ALA A 133 -5.31 3.04 3.79
CA ALA A 133 -5.97 2.65 2.55
C ALA A 133 -7.45 2.24 2.75
N ILE A 134 -7.74 1.44 3.78
CA ILE A 134 -9.12 1.04 4.13
C ILE A 134 -9.98 2.27 4.45
N ALA A 135 -9.46 3.20 5.26
CA ALA A 135 -10.18 4.41 5.64
C ALA A 135 -10.39 5.35 4.45
N GLU A 136 -9.39 5.51 3.57
CA GLU A 136 -9.49 6.31 2.35
C GLU A 136 -10.54 5.77 1.38
N ILE A 137 -10.59 4.45 1.19
CA ILE A 137 -11.63 3.80 0.38
C ILE A 137 -13.01 4.11 0.96
N ALA A 138 -13.22 3.90 2.25
CA ALA A 138 -14.51 4.16 2.89
C ALA A 138 -14.94 5.64 2.78
N VAL A 139 -14.01 6.58 2.93
CA VAL A 139 -14.26 8.03 2.70
C VAL A 139 -14.65 8.29 1.25
N SER A 140 -13.90 7.70 0.30
CA SER A 140 -14.11 7.87 -1.14
C SER A 140 -15.48 7.35 -1.56
N GLU A 141 -15.87 6.18 -1.07
CA GLU A 141 -17.19 5.60 -1.33
C GLU A 141 -18.30 6.45 -0.72
N ALA A 142 -18.14 6.91 0.53
CA ALA A 142 -19.11 7.78 1.17
C ALA A 142 -19.34 9.08 0.39
N ARG A 143 -18.29 9.66 -0.22
CA ARG A 143 -18.40 10.87 -1.05
C ARG A 143 -19.32 10.71 -2.25
N ALA A 144 -19.47 9.50 -2.80
CA ALA A 144 -20.42 9.27 -3.88
C ALA A 144 -21.89 9.44 -3.45
N TYR A 145 -22.15 9.45 -2.13
CA TYR A 145 -23.46 9.71 -1.53
C TYR A 145 -23.64 11.17 -1.05
N ALA A 146 -22.66 12.04 -1.33
CA ALA A 146 -22.73 13.44 -0.92
C ALA A 146 -23.98 14.14 -1.47
N GLY A 147 -24.60 14.99 -0.65
CA GLY A 147 -25.81 15.75 -0.99
C GLY A 147 -27.12 14.97 -0.87
N ILE A 148 -27.10 13.65 -0.63
CA ILE A 148 -28.33 12.85 -0.43
C ILE A 148 -29.07 13.30 0.82
N SER A 149 -28.35 13.57 1.91
CA SER A 149 -28.94 14.12 3.13
C SER A 149 -27.90 14.82 4.00
N LYS A 150 -28.37 15.76 4.83
CA LYS A 150 -27.53 16.42 5.85
C LYS A 150 -26.83 15.43 6.79
N LYS A 151 -27.44 14.26 7.05
CA LYS A 151 -26.88 13.22 7.90
C LYS A 151 -25.69 12.54 7.23
N VAL A 152 -25.81 12.20 5.95
CA VAL A 152 -24.71 11.62 5.14
C VAL A 152 -23.56 12.61 5.03
N ASP A 153 -23.83 13.87 4.68
CA ASP A 153 -22.80 14.91 4.58
C ASP A 153 -22.04 15.12 5.90
N HIS A 154 -22.75 15.03 7.03
CA HIS A 154 -22.14 15.10 8.35
C HIS A 154 -21.18 13.94 8.63
N PHE A 155 -21.53 12.71 8.22
CA PHE A 155 -20.65 11.56 8.36
C PHE A 155 -19.43 11.65 7.45
N ILE A 156 -19.60 12.06 6.18
CA ILE A 156 -18.49 12.31 5.26
C ILE A 156 -17.50 13.31 5.89
N LYS A 157 -18.00 14.46 6.36
CA LYS A 157 -17.16 15.50 7.00
C LYS A 157 -16.43 14.99 8.24
N LYS A 158 -17.08 14.17 9.07
CA LYS A 158 -16.44 13.57 10.24
C LYS A 158 -15.36 12.56 9.85
N SER A 159 -15.65 11.74 8.85
CA SER A 159 -14.74 10.72 8.32
C SER A 159 -13.46 11.38 7.80
N GLU A 160 -13.57 12.42 6.95
CA GLU A 160 -12.44 13.20 6.43
C GLU A 160 -11.61 13.86 7.52
N LYS A 161 -12.26 14.45 8.53
CA LYS A 161 -11.57 15.06 9.67
C LYS A 161 -10.78 14.03 10.48
N ASN A 162 -11.33 12.83 10.65
CA ASN A 162 -10.66 11.75 11.36
C ASN A 162 -9.48 11.20 10.56
N LEU A 163 -9.65 11.03 9.24
CA LEU A 163 -8.57 10.61 8.33
C LEU A 163 -7.40 11.58 8.41
N GLN A 164 -7.64 12.89 8.25
CA GLN A 164 -6.58 13.90 8.37
C GLN A 164 -5.86 13.86 9.73
N LYS A 165 -6.59 13.56 10.81
CA LYS A 165 -6.00 13.45 12.15
C LYS A 165 -5.17 12.17 12.31
N ALA A 166 -5.61 11.06 11.72
CA ALA A 166 -4.87 9.80 11.69
C ALA A 166 -3.55 9.97 10.95
N GLU A 167 -3.59 10.58 9.77
CA GLU A 167 -2.41 10.90 8.95
C GLU A 167 -1.37 11.72 9.72
N ARG A 168 -1.78 12.82 10.36
CA ARG A 168 -0.88 13.62 11.20
C ARG A 168 -0.28 12.86 12.39
N LEU A 169 -0.94 11.81 12.87
CA LEU A 169 -0.40 10.98 13.95
C LEU A 169 0.57 9.93 13.39
N ARG A 170 0.28 9.36 12.23
CA ARG A 170 1.19 8.47 11.48
C ARG A 170 2.49 9.18 11.15
N ASP A 171 2.43 10.41 10.65
CA ASP A 171 3.62 11.24 10.34
C ASP A 171 4.49 11.57 11.57
N ARG A 172 3.91 11.44 12.77
CA ARG A 172 4.60 11.64 14.05
C ARG A 172 4.98 10.33 14.71
N GLU A 173 4.91 9.22 13.97
CA GLU A 173 5.23 7.87 14.42
C GLU A 173 4.40 7.43 15.64
N LYS A 174 3.18 7.96 15.76
CA LYS A 174 2.20 7.58 16.81
C LYS A 174 1.20 6.59 16.24
N TYR A 175 1.72 5.47 15.75
CA TYR A 175 1.00 4.47 14.97
C TYR A 175 -0.22 3.90 15.67
N ALA A 176 -0.12 3.46 16.92
CA ALA A 176 -1.27 2.91 17.66
C ALA A 176 -2.39 3.95 17.77
N ARG A 177 -2.03 5.21 18.02
CA ARG A 177 -3.02 6.31 18.04
C ARG A 177 -3.58 6.58 16.65
N ALA A 178 -2.77 6.51 15.60
CA ALA A 178 -3.19 6.71 14.22
C ALA A 178 -4.25 5.68 13.81
N ILE A 179 -4.01 4.39 14.08
CA ILE A 179 -4.96 3.28 13.83
C ILE A 179 -6.34 3.59 14.41
N LYS A 180 -6.40 4.05 15.67
CA LYS A 180 -7.68 4.43 16.30
C LYS A 180 -8.40 5.60 15.60
N TRP A 181 -7.69 6.46 14.89
CA TRP A 181 -8.31 7.53 14.10
C TRP A 181 -8.67 7.06 12.68
N PHE A 182 -7.92 6.12 12.10
CA PHE A 182 -8.32 5.43 10.87
C PHE A 182 -9.60 4.62 11.08
N GLU A 183 -9.72 3.88 12.18
CA GLU A 183 -10.94 3.19 12.62
C GLU A 183 -12.16 4.13 12.60
N LYS A 184 -12.03 5.30 13.22
CA LYS A 184 -13.11 6.30 13.27
C LYS A 184 -13.37 6.96 11.92
N ALA A 185 -12.37 7.04 11.04
CA ALA A 185 -12.57 7.52 9.69
C ALA A 185 -13.38 6.48 8.91
N TRP A 186 -12.92 5.23 8.90
CA TRP A 186 -13.62 4.09 8.30
C TRP A 186 -15.06 3.97 8.80
N HIS A 187 -15.30 3.93 10.11
CA HIS A 187 -16.64 3.78 10.69
C HIS A 187 -17.60 4.90 10.23
N HIS A 188 -17.15 6.15 10.18
CA HIS A 188 -17.98 7.23 9.66
C HIS A 188 -18.12 7.19 8.12
N GLY A 189 -17.15 6.64 7.40
CA GLY A 189 -17.28 6.36 5.96
C GLY A 189 -18.38 5.31 5.71
N ASP A 190 -18.33 4.19 6.43
CA ASP A 190 -19.32 3.11 6.36
C ASP A 190 -20.73 3.60 6.72
N LEU A 191 -20.87 4.43 7.77
CA LEU A 191 -22.14 5.09 8.09
C LEU A 191 -22.60 6.08 7.01
N GLY A 192 -21.67 6.68 6.26
CA GLY A 192 -21.96 7.60 5.15
C GLY A 192 -22.55 6.90 3.92
N THR A 193 -22.19 5.64 3.69
CA THR A 193 -22.81 4.79 2.65
C THR A 193 -24.09 4.10 3.13
N GLY A 194 -24.42 4.21 4.42
CA GLY A 194 -25.52 3.47 5.03
C GLY A 194 -25.22 1.98 5.22
N GLY A 195 -23.94 1.59 5.30
CA GLY A 195 -23.49 0.20 5.35
C GLY A 195 -23.53 -0.51 4.00
N GLN A 196 -23.64 0.24 2.90
CA GLN A 196 -23.66 -0.27 1.53
C GLN A 196 -22.45 0.28 0.75
N PRO A 197 -21.25 -0.30 0.94
CA PRO A 197 -20.07 0.14 0.20
C PRO A 197 -20.27 -0.05 -1.30
N LEU A 198 -19.75 0.90 -2.09
CA LEU A 198 -19.81 0.84 -3.56
C LEU A 198 -18.87 -0.22 -4.14
N ARG A 199 -18.03 -0.83 -3.29
CA ARG A 199 -17.00 -1.82 -3.63
C ARG A 199 -16.06 -1.29 -4.69
N LEU A 200 -15.57 -0.07 -4.51
CA LEU A 200 -14.60 0.55 -5.41
C LEU A 200 -13.24 -0.15 -5.26
N SER A 201 -13.09 -1.29 -5.92
CA SER A 201 -11.83 -2.02 -5.97
C SER A 201 -10.86 -1.36 -6.95
N CYS A 202 -9.61 -1.17 -6.53
CA CYS A 202 -8.42 -1.07 -7.40
C CYS A 202 -8.04 0.29 -8.02
N ALA A 203 -8.78 1.39 -7.84
CA ALA A 203 -8.37 2.69 -8.40
C ALA A 203 -7.55 3.59 -7.45
N ILE A 204 -7.56 3.31 -6.14
CA ILE A 204 -6.79 4.10 -5.17
C ILE A 204 -5.38 3.52 -5.09
N ARG A 205 -4.41 4.31 -5.58
CA ARG A 205 -3.00 4.00 -5.43
C ARG A 205 -2.66 4.12 -3.95
N VAL A 206 -2.44 3.00 -3.28
CA VAL A 206 -1.87 3.01 -1.92
C VAL A 206 -0.44 3.54 -2.04
N VAL A 207 -0.27 4.83 -1.75
CA VAL A 207 1.04 5.47 -1.69
C VAL A 207 1.40 5.59 -0.22
N CYS A 208 2.06 4.57 0.31
CA CYS A 208 2.76 4.67 1.57
C CYS A 208 4.26 4.76 1.29
N PRO A 209 4.96 5.70 1.93
CA PRO A 209 6.40 5.91 1.74
C PRO A 209 7.24 4.73 2.24
#